data_AF-A0A2H5QA66-F1
#
_entry.id   AF-A0A2H5QA66-F1
#
_cell.length_a   1.000
_cell.length_b   1.000
_cell.length_c   1.000
_cell.angle_alpha   90.00
_cell.angle_beta   90.00
_cell.angle_gamma   90.00
#
_symmetry.space_group_name_H-M   'P 1'
#
loop_
_entity.id
_entity.type
_entity.pdbx_description
1 polymer ?
#
loop_
_entity_poly.entity_id
_entity_poly.type
_entity_poly.pdbx_seq_one_letter_code
_entity_poly.pdbx_strand_id
1 'polypeptide(L)'
;MESLRGSVTGSITSKLSGFTILLLFLLSCSTFTSTEAYDALDPNGNITIKWDIMTWNPDGYVAVVTIFNFQQYRHIQAPGWTLGWTWAKKEVIWSMMGGQTTEQGDCSKYKGNIPHCCKKDPTVVDLLPGTPYNQQIENCCKGGVISSWAQDPTTALSSFQLSVGAAGTTNKTVREYQKISHLNPRGLDTLVDLQKLVNN
;
A
#
# COMPACT_ATOMS: atom_id res chain seq x y z
N MET A 1 -81.15 -14.63 -14.33
CA MET A 1 -80.42 -14.15 -15.52
C MET A 1 -79.57 -12.98 -15.05
N GLU A 2 -78.24 -13.17 -15.10
CA GLU A 2 -77.15 -12.15 -15.18
C GLU A 2 -77.15 -11.02 -14.12
N SER A 3 -76.29 -11.03 -13.09
CA SER A 3 -74.85 -10.72 -13.08
C SER A 3 -74.46 -9.44 -13.82
N LEU A 4 -74.21 -8.35 -13.07
CA LEU A 4 -73.32 -7.27 -13.50
C LEU A 4 -72.26 -7.02 -12.42
N ARG A 5 -71.03 -7.40 -12.77
CA ARG A 5 -69.78 -7.15 -12.05
C ARG A 5 -69.36 -5.69 -12.24
N GLY A 6 -69.13 -4.97 -11.15
CA GLY A 6 -68.33 -3.74 -11.14
C GLY A 6 -66.91 -4.06 -10.72
N SER A 7 -65.96 -3.97 -11.65
CA SER A 7 -64.53 -4.22 -11.43
C SER A 7 -63.86 -3.01 -10.80
N VAL A 8 -63.37 -3.14 -9.57
CA VAL A 8 -62.40 -2.22 -8.98
C VAL A 8 -61.01 -2.78 -9.25
N THR A 9 -60.40 -2.37 -10.35
CA THR A 9 -59.00 -2.66 -10.67
C THR A 9 -58.27 -1.34 -10.90
N GLY A 10 -57.69 -0.82 -9.82
CA GLY A 10 -56.87 0.40 -9.87
C GLY A 10 -55.78 0.37 -8.81
N SER A 11 -54.53 0.46 -9.26
CA SER A 11 -53.36 0.91 -8.50
C SER A 11 -52.70 -0.06 -7.49
N ILE A 12 -52.25 -1.22 -7.96
CA ILE A 12 -51.17 -1.96 -7.25
C ILE A 12 -49.93 -2.14 -8.15
N THR A 13 -50.10 -2.22 -9.47
CA THR A 13 -49.01 -2.47 -10.43
C THR A 13 -48.04 -1.31 -10.65
N SER A 14 -48.44 -0.06 -10.38
CA SER A 14 -47.56 1.12 -10.57
C SER A 14 -46.56 1.33 -9.43
N LYS A 15 -46.90 0.93 -8.20
CA LYS A 15 -46.04 1.15 -7.02
C LYS A 15 -44.89 0.14 -6.93
N LEU A 16 -45.10 -1.08 -7.42
CA LEU A 16 -44.06 -2.11 -7.42
C LEU A 16 -42.94 -1.73 -8.40
N SER A 17 -43.29 -1.19 -9.58
CA SER A 17 -42.33 -0.74 -10.60
C SER A 17 -41.40 0.38 -10.11
N GLY A 18 -41.93 1.36 -9.36
CA GLY A 18 -41.12 2.45 -8.81
C GLY A 18 -40.10 1.97 -7.78
N PHE A 19 -40.48 1.02 -6.92
CA PHE A 19 -39.55 0.41 -5.96
C PHE A 19 -38.45 -0.41 -6.65
N THR A 20 -38.76 -1.16 -7.70
CA THR A 20 -37.74 -1.91 -8.45
C THR A 20 -36.78 -0.97 -9.20
N ILE A 21 -37.29 0.12 -9.78
CA ILE A 21 -36.47 1.14 -10.46
C ILE A 21 -35.56 1.85 -9.44
N LEU A 22 -36.09 2.20 -8.26
CA LEU A 22 -35.30 2.79 -7.18
C LEU A 22 -34.24 1.80 -6.66
N LEU A 23 -34.57 0.52 -6.50
CA LEU A 23 -33.61 -0.50 -6.09
C LEU A 23 -32.50 -0.69 -7.12
N LEU A 24 -32.82 -0.70 -8.42
CA LEU A 24 -31.85 -0.80 -9.51
C LEU A 24 -30.93 0.43 -9.57
N PHE A 25 -31.48 1.63 -9.33
CA PHE A 25 -30.71 2.87 -9.28
C PHE A 25 -29.78 2.95 -8.05
N LEU A 26 -30.24 2.42 -6.91
CA LEU A 26 -29.40 2.26 -5.72
C LEU A 26 -28.32 1.19 -5.91
N LEU A 27 -28.66 0.07 -6.58
CA LEU A 27 -27.69 -0.98 -6.92
C LEU A 27 -26.61 -0.49 -7.90
N SER A 28 -26.96 0.37 -8.87
CA SER A 28 -25.99 0.97 -9.80
C SER A 28 -25.08 2.00 -9.14
N CYS A 29 -25.53 2.64 -8.04
CA CYS A 29 -24.67 3.52 -7.25
C CYS A 29 -23.67 2.75 -6.37
N SER A 30 -23.88 1.46 -6.13
CA SER A 30 -22.94 0.62 -5.36
C SER A 30 -21.84 -0.03 -6.20
N THR A 31 -21.80 0.19 -7.52
CA THR A 31 -20.76 -0.36 -8.42
C THR A 31 -19.66 0.63 -8.79
N PHE A 32 -19.53 1.75 -8.07
CA PHE A 32 -18.34 2.59 -8.22
C PHE A 32 -17.14 1.91 -7.56
N THR A 33 -16.41 1.10 -8.31
CA THR A 33 -15.01 0.80 -7.99
C THR A 33 -14.23 2.08 -8.21
N SER A 34 -13.92 2.77 -7.12
CA SER A 34 -13.22 4.05 -7.12
C SER A 34 -11.78 3.85 -7.65
N THR A 35 -11.49 4.27 -8.89
CA THR A 35 -10.14 4.32 -9.44
C THR A 35 -9.48 5.66 -9.04
N GLU A 36 -9.27 5.86 -7.74
CA GLU A 36 -8.96 7.18 -7.14
C GLU A 36 -7.49 7.61 -7.24
N ALA A 37 -6.70 6.92 -8.06
CA ALA A 37 -5.33 7.29 -8.38
C ALA A 37 -5.19 8.04 -9.71
N TYR A 38 -6.24 8.05 -10.54
CA TYR A 38 -6.17 8.63 -11.89
C TYR A 38 -6.28 10.16 -11.85
N ASP A 39 -5.25 10.84 -12.34
CA ASP A 39 -5.24 12.30 -12.53
C ASP A 39 -5.31 12.60 -14.02
N ALA A 40 -6.38 13.24 -14.49
CA ALA A 40 -6.53 13.59 -15.90
C ALA A 40 -5.45 14.58 -16.38
N LEU A 41 -4.84 15.35 -15.47
CA LEU A 41 -3.74 16.26 -15.76
C LEU A 41 -2.38 15.57 -15.73
N ASP A 42 -2.30 14.37 -15.18
CA ASP A 42 -1.09 13.55 -15.12
C ASP A 42 -1.41 12.07 -15.38
N PRO A 43 -1.85 11.73 -16.61
CA PRO A 43 -2.34 10.39 -16.93
C PRO A 43 -1.27 9.31 -16.88
N ASN A 44 0.01 9.68 -16.82
CA ASN A 44 1.16 8.79 -16.74
C ASN A 44 1.86 8.85 -15.37
N GLY A 45 1.36 9.66 -14.44
CA GLY A 45 1.92 9.80 -13.11
C GLY A 45 1.74 8.51 -12.31
N ASN A 46 2.83 7.99 -11.74
CA ASN A 46 2.78 6.81 -10.90
C ASN A 46 3.68 6.97 -9.67
N ILE A 47 3.45 6.11 -8.69
CA ILE A 47 4.38 5.89 -7.59
C ILE A 47 4.98 4.51 -7.82
N THR A 48 6.30 4.43 -7.84
CA THR A 48 7.02 3.18 -8.05
C THR A 48 7.73 2.80 -6.77
N ILE A 49 7.63 1.54 -6.37
CA ILE A 49 8.41 1.00 -5.25
C ILE A 49 9.46 0.05 -5.80
N LYS A 50 10.70 0.38 -5.50
CA LYS A 50 11.87 -0.43 -5.82
C LYS A 50 12.34 -1.16 -4.58
N TRP A 51 12.56 -2.46 -4.72
CA TRP A 51 13.05 -3.32 -3.64
C TRP A 51 14.39 -3.92 -4.05
N ASP A 52 15.48 -3.30 -3.62
CA ASP A 52 16.84 -3.67 -4.01
C ASP A 52 17.46 -4.58 -2.96
N ILE A 53 17.78 -5.82 -3.33
CA ILE A 53 18.51 -6.74 -2.45
C ILE A 53 19.99 -6.38 -2.50
N MET A 54 20.52 -5.93 -1.36
CA MET A 54 21.91 -5.50 -1.24
C MET A 54 22.84 -6.68 -0.95
N THR A 55 22.40 -7.59 -0.08
CA THR A 55 23.22 -8.74 0.34
C THR A 55 22.33 -9.86 0.84
N TRP A 56 22.69 -11.10 0.52
CA TRP A 56 22.06 -12.31 1.05
C TRP A 56 22.74 -12.76 2.34
N ASN A 57 21.92 -13.13 3.33
CA ASN A 57 22.34 -13.73 4.59
C ASN A 57 21.86 -15.19 4.64
N PRO A 58 22.43 -16.05 5.49
CA PRO A 58 22.01 -17.46 5.58
C PRO A 58 20.52 -17.68 5.89
N ASP A 59 19.88 -16.72 6.58
CA ASP A 59 18.46 -16.77 6.97
C ASP A 59 17.57 -15.77 6.19
N GLY A 60 18.14 -14.98 5.27
CA GLY A 60 17.37 -13.97 4.55
C GLY A 60 18.24 -13.00 3.78
N TYR A 61 17.98 -11.69 3.89
CA TYR A 61 18.70 -10.68 3.12
C TYR A 61 18.60 -9.28 3.75
N VAL A 62 19.46 -8.39 3.29
CA VAL A 62 19.34 -6.93 3.53
C VAL A 62 18.86 -6.29 2.24
N ALA A 63 17.84 -5.43 2.33
CA ALA A 63 17.31 -4.70 1.19
C ALA A 63 17.14 -3.21 1.48
N VAL A 64 17.29 -2.40 0.44
CA VAL A 64 16.90 -1.00 0.43
C VAL A 64 15.60 -0.88 -0.37
N VAL A 65 14.59 -0.28 0.25
CA VAL A 65 13.30 -0.02 -0.35
C VAL A 65 13.23 1.45 -0.67
N THR A 66 13.02 1.78 -1.95
CA THR A 66 12.92 3.15 -2.42
C THR A 66 11.56 3.40 -3.03
N ILE A 67 10.90 4.48 -2.61
CA ILE A 67 9.61 4.93 -3.10
C ILE A 67 9.88 6.15 -3.99
N PHE A 68 9.54 6.05 -5.26
CA PHE A 68 9.66 7.13 -6.23
C PHE A 68 8.29 7.72 -6.52
N ASN A 69 8.18 9.03 -6.45
CA ASN A 69 6.98 9.74 -6.89
C ASN A 69 7.21 10.33 -8.28
N PHE A 70 6.82 9.60 -9.32
CA PHE A 70 6.90 10.05 -10.71
C PHE A 70 5.69 10.86 -11.17
N GLN A 71 4.83 11.29 -10.23
CA GLN A 71 3.77 12.24 -10.54
C GLN A 71 4.36 13.61 -10.89
N GLN A 72 3.74 14.34 -11.81
CA GLN A 72 4.23 15.64 -12.28
C GLN A 72 3.97 16.77 -11.29
N TYR A 73 2.78 16.82 -10.67
CA TYR A 73 2.37 17.97 -9.85
C TYR A 73 1.85 17.60 -8.46
N ARG A 74 1.78 16.30 -8.15
CA ARG A 74 1.21 15.81 -6.89
C ARG A 74 2.31 15.38 -5.94
N HIS A 75 2.41 16.09 -4.82
CA HIS A 75 3.29 15.70 -3.71
C HIS A 75 2.56 14.70 -2.79
N ILE A 76 3.34 13.79 -2.19
CA ILE A 76 2.97 13.11 -0.96
C ILE A 76 3.29 14.08 0.18
N GLN A 77 2.24 14.64 0.79
CA GLN A 77 2.36 15.59 1.90
C GLN A 77 2.16 14.88 3.24
N ALA A 78 2.40 15.59 4.34
CA ALA A 78 2.10 15.09 5.69
C ALA A 78 0.66 14.54 5.75
N PRO A 79 0.43 13.37 6.40
CA PRO A 79 1.32 12.66 7.32
C PRO A 79 2.42 11.81 6.66
N GLY A 80 2.56 11.88 5.33
CA GLY A 80 3.57 11.16 4.57
C GLY A 80 3.08 9.82 4.04
N TRP A 81 3.96 9.11 3.35
CA TRP A 81 3.65 7.75 2.89
C TRP A 81 3.61 6.78 4.06
N THR A 82 2.71 5.81 3.93
CA THR A 82 2.69 4.58 4.74
C THR A 82 2.74 3.40 3.79
N LEU A 83 3.67 2.47 4.01
CA LEU A 83 3.87 1.31 3.14
C LEU A 83 3.57 0.02 3.89
N GLY A 84 2.53 -0.69 3.46
CA GLY A 84 2.15 -2.00 3.96
C GLY A 84 2.36 -3.10 2.91
N TRP A 85 2.80 -4.26 3.38
CA TRP A 85 2.86 -5.48 2.56
C TRP A 85 2.58 -6.69 3.40
N THR A 86 2.27 -7.81 2.75
CA THR A 86 2.12 -9.10 3.43
C THR A 86 3.22 -10.05 2.98
N TRP A 87 3.98 -10.57 3.95
CA TRP A 87 4.94 -11.64 3.71
C TRP A 87 4.20 -12.90 3.24
N ALA A 88 4.73 -13.71 2.32
CA ALA A 88 4.03 -14.95 1.96
C ALA A 88 4.35 -16.16 2.88
N LYS A 89 5.40 -16.14 3.72
CA LYS A 89 5.73 -17.22 4.68
C LYS A 89 5.80 -16.75 6.15
N LYS A 90 6.95 -16.85 6.81
CA LYS A 90 7.13 -16.55 8.25
C LYS A 90 8.30 -15.57 8.42
N GLU A 91 8.48 -14.73 7.42
CA GLU A 91 9.49 -13.69 7.39
C GLU A 91 9.28 -12.73 8.55
N VAL A 92 10.40 -12.20 9.03
CA VAL A 92 10.45 -11.21 10.09
C VAL A 92 11.42 -10.11 9.70
N ILE A 93 11.26 -8.94 10.30
CA ILE A 93 12.20 -7.83 10.15
C ILE A 93 13.14 -7.86 11.35
N TRP A 94 14.41 -8.15 11.12
CA TRP A 94 15.43 -8.14 12.17
C TRP A 94 15.78 -6.72 12.61
N SER A 95 15.96 -5.81 11.66
CA SER A 95 16.31 -4.41 11.91
C SER A 95 15.88 -3.51 10.74
N MET A 96 15.79 -2.21 11.02
CA MET A 96 15.46 -1.17 10.03
C MET A 96 16.29 0.10 10.25
N MET A 97 16.51 0.86 9.18
CA MET A 97 17.08 2.22 9.20
C MET A 97 16.31 3.10 8.22
N GLY A 98 16.16 4.38 8.53
CA GLY A 98 15.41 5.35 7.73
C GLY A 98 13.89 5.24 7.81
N GLY A 99 13.36 4.07 8.18
CA GLY A 99 11.95 3.84 8.43
C GLY A 99 11.75 2.92 9.62
N GLN A 100 10.51 2.81 10.10
CA GLN A 100 10.15 1.98 11.24
C GLN A 100 8.75 1.39 11.05
N THR A 101 8.53 0.16 11.55
CA THR A 101 7.20 -0.42 11.59
C THR A 101 6.33 0.25 12.66
N THR A 102 5.06 0.47 12.33
CA THR A 102 4.06 1.03 13.27
C THR A 102 3.74 0.09 14.43
N GLU A 103 3.89 -1.22 14.22
CA GLU A 103 3.64 -2.27 15.20
C GLU A 103 4.69 -3.37 15.11
N GLN A 104 5.09 -3.94 16.25
CA GLN A 104 6.02 -5.07 16.29
C GLN A 104 5.34 -6.43 16.04
N GLY A 105 4.11 -6.64 16.51
CA GLY A 105 3.42 -7.95 16.45
C GLY A 105 3.91 -8.97 17.48
N ASP A 106 3.46 -10.23 17.36
CA ASP A 106 3.83 -11.30 18.29
C ASP A 106 5.19 -11.94 17.92
N CYS A 107 6.23 -11.51 18.62
CA CYS A 107 7.57 -12.07 18.51
C CYS A 107 7.90 -13.15 19.57
N SER A 108 6.91 -13.70 20.29
CA SER A 108 7.13 -14.59 21.44
C SER A 108 7.91 -15.88 21.14
N LYS A 109 7.92 -16.32 19.88
CA LYS A 109 8.71 -17.46 19.39
C LYS A 109 10.22 -17.24 19.53
N TYR A 110 10.70 -16.01 19.50
CA TYR A 110 12.12 -15.67 19.56
C TYR A 110 12.54 -15.47 21.01
N LYS A 111 13.47 -16.31 21.50
CA LYS A 111 14.02 -16.25 22.86
C LYS A 111 15.48 -15.77 22.78
N GLY A 112 15.73 -14.49 23.03
CA GLY A 112 17.06 -13.87 22.89
C GLY A 112 16.98 -12.60 22.04
N ASN A 113 17.55 -12.65 20.83
CA ASN A 113 17.40 -11.55 19.88
C ASN A 113 15.96 -11.51 19.35
N ILE A 114 15.22 -10.46 19.74
CA ILE A 114 13.85 -10.24 19.31
C ILE A 114 13.89 -9.42 18.01
N PRO A 115 13.24 -9.87 16.92
CA PRO A 115 13.13 -9.08 15.69
C PRO A 115 12.45 -7.73 15.94
N HIS A 116 12.80 -6.74 15.13
CA HIS A 116 12.13 -5.44 15.08
C HIS A 116 10.63 -5.57 14.81
N CYS A 117 10.22 -6.48 13.92
CA CYS A 117 8.82 -6.77 13.63
C CYS A 117 8.60 -8.24 13.25
N CYS A 118 7.57 -8.86 13.80
CA CYS A 118 7.12 -10.23 13.51
C CYS A 118 5.69 -10.28 12.92
N LYS A 119 5.07 -9.12 12.64
CA LYS A 119 3.78 -9.13 11.92
C LYS A 119 3.95 -9.75 10.55
N LYS A 120 2.93 -10.51 10.15
CA LYS A 120 2.78 -11.09 8.82
C LYS A 120 2.56 -10.01 7.75
N ASP A 121 1.93 -8.92 8.17
CA ASP A 121 1.49 -7.76 7.41
C ASP A 121 2.05 -6.45 8.00
N PRO A 122 3.39 -6.28 8.02
CA PRO A 122 3.98 -5.07 8.58
C PRO A 122 3.53 -3.82 7.81
N THR A 123 3.40 -2.73 8.55
CA THR A 123 3.19 -1.38 8.02
C THR A 123 4.36 -0.52 8.44
N VAL A 124 5.01 0.14 7.47
CA VAL A 124 6.19 0.97 7.67
C VAL A 124 5.88 2.43 7.35
N VAL A 125 6.46 3.31 8.16
CA VAL A 125 6.48 4.75 7.93
C VAL A 125 7.93 5.23 7.92
N ASP A 126 8.15 6.36 7.27
CA ASP A 126 9.43 7.06 7.31
C ASP A 126 9.71 7.60 8.72
N LEU A 127 10.99 7.70 9.07
CA LEU A 127 11.37 8.39 10.30
C LEU A 127 11.18 9.91 10.17
N LEU A 128 11.16 10.61 11.30
CA LEU A 128 11.00 12.07 11.32
C LEU A 128 12.34 12.80 11.13
N PRO A 129 12.32 14.07 10.68
CA PRO A 129 13.50 14.93 10.69
C PRO A 129 14.13 14.99 12.09
N GLY A 130 15.47 15.00 12.15
CA GLY A 130 16.21 14.99 13.42
C GLY A 130 16.55 13.59 13.96
N THR A 131 16.19 12.53 13.23
CA THR A 131 16.64 11.16 13.50
C THR A 131 18.18 11.11 13.65
N PRO A 132 18.76 10.36 14.61
CA PRO A 132 20.20 10.22 14.76
C PRO A 132 20.89 9.66 13.50
N TYR A 133 22.09 10.14 13.18
CA TYR A 133 22.82 9.77 11.95
C TYR A 133 23.02 8.25 11.77
N ASN A 134 23.22 7.51 12.86
CA ASN A 134 23.37 6.05 12.84
C ASN A 134 22.08 5.27 12.53
N GLN A 135 20.95 5.96 12.40
CA GLN A 135 19.65 5.39 12.03
C GLN A 135 19.15 5.94 10.68
N GLN A 136 19.96 6.77 10.01
CA GLN A 136 19.62 7.35 8.72
C GLN A 136 20.18 6.51 7.57
N ILE A 137 19.49 6.61 6.43
CA ILE A 137 19.98 6.23 5.10
C ILE A 137 19.70 7.41 4.16
N GLU A 138 20.30 7.38 2.98
CA GLU A 138 20.05 8.39 1.95
C GLU A 138 18.55 8.56 1.66
N ASN A 139 18.10 9.81 1.54
CA ASN A 139 16.72 10.15 1.18
C ASN A 139 15.63 9.64 2.14
N CYS A 140 15.97 9.22 3.36
CA CYS A 140 14.99 8.94 4.41
C CYS A 140 14.62 10.18 5.21
N CYS A 141 13.79 9.96 6.23
CA CYS A 141 13.76 10.73 7.46
C CYS A 141 13.15 12.13 7.28
N LYS A 142 12.19 12.24 6.37
CA LYS A 142 11.45 13.45 6.03
C LYS A 142 10.00 13.38 6.54
N GLY A 143 9.68 12.41 7.39
CA GLY A 143 8.31 12.14 7.82
C GLY A 143 7.41 11.70 6.66
N GLY A 144 8.00 11.05 5.66
CA GLY A 144 7.27 10.43 4.55
C GLY A 144 6.80 11.42 3.48
N VAL A 145 7.23 12.67 3.54
CA VAL A 145 6.93 13.67 2.50
C VAL A 145 7.81 13.41 1.27
N ILE A 146 7.19 13.34 0.10
CA ILE A 146 7.87 13.15 -1.19
C ILE A 146 7.34 14.17 -2.19
N SER A 147 8.24 14.92 -2.83
CA SER A 147 7.85 15.87 -3.86
C SER A 147 7.38 15.19 -5.13
N SER A 148 6.67 15.92 -5.98
CA SER A 148 6.41 15.46 -7.35
C SER A 148 7.69 15.57 -8.19
N TRP A 149 7.81 14.71 -9.19
CA TRP A 149 9.00 14.66 -10.04
C TRP A 149 9.22 15.93 -10.83
N ALA A 150 8.16 16.55 -11.40
CA ALA A 150 8.36 17.72 -12.25
C ALA A 150 8.64 18.99 -11.45
N GLN A 151 8.21 19.08 -10.18
CA GLN A 151 8.46 20.27 -9.35
C GLN A 151 9.80 20.20 -8.63
N ASP A 152 10.18 19.05 -8.07
CA ASP A 152 11.50 18.85 -7.46
C ASP A 152 11.96 17.39 -7.54
N PRO A 153 12.70 17.02 -8.61
CA PRO A 153 13.22 15.67 -8.78
C PRO A 153 14.16 15.23 -7.65
N THR A 154 14.82 16.17 -6.96
CA THR A 154 15.83 15.83 -5.93
C THR A 154 15.19 15.32 -4.64
N THR A 155 13.93 15.68 -4.39
CA THR A 155 13.17 15.23 -3.22
C THR A 155 11.98 14.33 -3.60
N ALA A 156 11.90 13.91 -4.86
CA ALA A 156 10.87 13.05 -5.42
C ALA A 156 11.03 11.56 -5.10
N LEU A 157 11.83 11.22 -4.09
CA LEU A 157 11.96 9.86 -3.59
C LEU A 157 12.18 9.80 -2.06
N SER A 158 11.88 8.65 -1.48
CA SER A 158 12.14 8.31 -0.07
C SER A 158 12.69 6.91 0.02
N SER A 159 13.60 6.63 0.95
CA SER A 159 14.14 5.29 1.13
C SER A 159 14.26 4.84 2.58
N PHE A 160 14.22 3.52 2.79
CA PHE A 160 14.55 2.88 4.06
C PHE A 160 15.25 1.55 3.80
N GLN A 161 16.03 1.09 4.77
CA GLN A 161 16.67 -0.21 4.75
C GLN A 161 16.00 -1.15 5.74
N LEU A 162 15.90 -2.42 5.39
CA LEU A 162 15.50 -3.47 6.31
C LEU A 162 16.36 -4.73 6.14
N SER A 163 16.58 -5.42 7.26
CA SER A 163 17.11 -6.78 7.29
C SER A 163 15.95 -7.76 7.49
N VAL A 164 15.76 -8.66 6.54
CA VAL A 164 14.69 -9.66 6.54
C VAL A 164 15.26 -11.02 6.92
N GLY A 165 14.59 -11.72 7.83
CA GLY A 165 14.88 -13.09 8.25
C GLY A 165 13.80 -14.08 7.84
N ALA A 166 14.08 -15.37 8.00
CA ALA A 166 13.23 -16.49 7.59
C ALA A 166 12.72 -16.41 6.13
N ALA A 167 13.44 -15.70 5.25
CA ALA A 167 13.06 -15.45 3.87
C ALA A 167 13.73 -16.40 2.87
N GLY A 168 14.64 -17.26 3.33
CA GLY A 168 15.49 -18.10 2.48
C GLY A 168 16.57 -17.30 1.73
N THR A 169 17.35 -18.00 0.91
CA THR A 169 18.60 -17.47 0.34
C THR A 169 18.58 -17.32 -1.19
N THR A 170 17.41 -17.43 -1.84
CA THR A 170 17.33 -17.40 -3.31
C THR A 170 16.33 -16.38 -3.85
N ASN A 171 16.63 -15.84 -5.04
CA ASN A 171 15.78 -14.88 -5.76
C ASN A 171 14.37 -15.42 -6.04
N LYS A 172 14.25 -16.73 -6.31
CA LYS A 172 12.95 -17.40 -6.52
C LYS A 172 12.08 -17.29 -5.29
N THR A 173 12.70 -17.29 -4.11
CA THR A 173 12.00 -17.11 -2.86
C THR A 173 11.43 -15.69 -2.87
N VAL A 174 12.25 -14.64 -2.87
CA VAL A 174 11.78 -13.23 -2.76
C VAL A 174 10.73 -12.77 -3.79
N ARG A 175 10.72 -13.36 -5.00
CA ARG A 175 9.71 -13.05 -6.03
C ARG A 175 8.29 -13.39 -5.60
N GLU A 176 8.10 -14.49 -4.86
CA GLU A 176 6.79 -14.99 -4.40
C GLU A 176 6.25 -14.24 -3.16
N TYR A 177 7.11 -13.63 -2.34
CA TYR A 177 6.77 -13.27 -0.95
C TYR A 177 6.23 -11.86 -0.70
N GLN A 178 6.04 -11.02 -1.70
CA GLN A 178 5.56 -9.64 -1.49
C GLN A 178 4.38 -9.34 -2.37
N LYS A 179 3.19 -9.46 -1.78
CA LYS A 179 2.04 -8.68 -2.22
C LYS A 179 2.12 -7.36 -1.45
N ILE A 180 2.69 -6.32 -2.06
CA ILE A 180 2.50 -4.95 -1.55
C ILE A 180 1.02 -4.67 -1.69
N SER A 181 0.40 -4.37 -0.57
CA SER A 181 -1.04 -4.24 -0.55
C SER A 181 -1.44 -2.77 -0.48
N HIS A 182 -0.65 -1.87 0.13
CA HIS A 182 -1.09 -0.49 0.33
C HIS A 182 0.10 0.48 0.41
N LEU A 183 0.18 1.44 -0.52
CA LEU A 183 0.84 2.71 -0.24
C LEU A 183 -0.26 3.72 0.01
N ASN A 184 -0.27 4.30 1.20
CA ASN A 184 -1.27 5.25 1.59
C ASN A 184 -0.66 6.65 1.72
N PRO A 185 -0.70 7.50 0.68
CA PRO A 185 -0.18 8.85 0.76
C PRO A 185 -1.14 9.85 1.43
N ARG A 186 -2.44 9.52 1.66
CA ARG A 186 -3.49 10.46 2.17
C ARG A 186 -4.75 9.85 2.85
N GLY A 187 -4.75 8.59 3.22
CA GLY A 187 -5.96 7.80 3.50
C GLY A 187 -6.51 6.98 2.31
N LEU A 188 -5.85 6.95 1.14
CA LEU A 188 -6.29 6.26 -0.07
C LEU A 188 -5.27 5.21 -0.54
N ASP A 189 -5.76 4.03 -0.91
CA ASP A 189 -4.95 2.93 -1.43
C ASP A 189 -4.59 3.17 -2.90
N THR A 190 -3.33 3.51 -3.19
CA THR A 190 -2.84 3.50 -4.58
C THR A 190 -2.24 2.15 -4.90
N LEU A 191 -2.68 1.52 -6.00
CA LEU A 191 -1.98 0.38 -6.59
C LEU A 191 -0.61 0.85 -7.06
N VAL A 192 0.45 0.26 -6.50
CA VAL A 192 1.84 0.65 -6.81
C VAL A 192 2.46 -0.37 -7.76
N ASP A 193 3.07 0.12 -8.83
CA ASP A 193 3.94 -0.69 -9.68
C ASP A 193 5.22 -1.08 -8.93
N LEU A 194 5.38 -2.38 -8.77
CA LEU A 194 6.50 -3.02 -8.08
C LEU A 194 7.62 -3.33 -9.06
N GLN A 195 8.67 -2.51 -9.06
CA GLN A 195 9.87 -2.80 -9.85
C GLN A 195 10.94 -3.45 -8.95
N LYS A 196 10.92 -4.78 -8.87
CA LYS A 196 11.96 -5.55 -8.17
C LYS A 196 13.21 -5.65 -9.05
N LEU A 197 14.28 -4.95 -8.68
CA LEU A 197 15.60 -5.20 -9.25
C LEU A 197 16.37 -6.10 -8.30
N VAL A 198 16.53 -7.35 -8.71
CA VAL A 198 17.53 -8.21 -8.11
C VAL A 198 18.83 -7.95 -8.84
N ASN A 199 19.77 -7.28 -8.18
CA ASN A 199 21.13 -7.19 -8.71
C ASN A 199 21.69 -8.61 -8.81
N ASN A 200 22.09 -8.97 -10.02
CA ASN A 200 22.58 -10.29 -10.41
C ASN A 200 24.03 -10.48 -9.97
#